data_AF-T0PZX9-F1
#
_entry.id   AF-T0PZX9-F1
#
_cell.length_a   1.000
_cell.length_b   1.000
_cell.length_c   1.000
_cell.angle_alpha   90.00
_cell.angle_beta   90.00
_cell.angle_gamma   90.00
#
_symmetry.space_group_name_H-M   'P 1'
#
loop_
_entity.id
_entity.type
_entity.pdbx_description
1 polymer ?
#
loop_
_entity_poly.entity_id
_entity_poly.type
_entity_poly.pdbx_seq_one_letter_code
_entity_poly.pdbx_strand_id
1 'polypeptide(L)'
;MAKQKAPKSRAAAKDAAKKMRSSPNIYDRTKILDFYHANGRNQTRTATYFKANGFPNISQTTVSRMVVRERPVRYVDDEDA
;
A
#
# COMPACT_ATOMS: atom_id res chain seq x y z
N MET A 1 43.99 43.67 0.82
CA MET A 1 43.30 42.77 1.76
C MET A 1 42.26 41.96 1.00
N ALA A 2 42.52 40.68 0.72
CA ALA A 2 41.61 39.82 -0.03
C ALA A 2 40.53 39.24 0.90
N LYS A 3 39.26 39.50 0.62
CA LYS A 3 38.11 38.99 1.39
C LYS A 3 37.88 37.50 1.07
N GLN A 4 38.09 36.62 2.05
CA GLN A 4 37.76 35.19 1.98
C GLN A 4 36.26 34.99 1.70
N LYS A 5 35.92 34.23 0.65
CA LYS A 5 34.56 33.73 0.41
C LYS A 5 34.31 32.53 1.32
N ALA A 6 33.32 32.63 2.21
CA ALA A 6 32.90 31.54 3.08
C ALA A 6 32.38 30.33 2.26
N PRO A 7 32.68 29.08 2.67
CA PRO A 7 32.15 27.90 2.00
C PRO A 7 30.65 27.78 2.20
N LYS A 8 29.93 27.60 1.08
CA LYS A 8 28.49 27.34 1.00
C LYS A 8 28.17 26.13 1.88
N SER A 9 27.34 26.37 2.89
CA SER A 9 26.83 25.38 3.83
C SER A 9 26.32 24.14 3.10
N ARG A 10 26.79 22.97 3.56
CA ARG A 10 26.33 21.65 3.11
C ARG A 10 24.80 21.63 3.16
N ALA A 11 24.17 21.50 1.99
CA ALA A 11 22.78 21.14 1.91
C ALA A 11 22.63 19.79 2.64
N ALA A 12 21.97 19.82 3.80
CA ALA A 12 21.49 18.61 4.43
C ALA A 12 20.65 17.89 3.38
N ALA A 13 21.14 16.72 2.93
CA ALA A 13 20.36 15.79 2.16
C ALA A 13 19.18 15.43 3.05
N LYS A 14 18.06 16.15 2.89
CA LYS A 14 16.78 15.76 3.46
C LYS A 14 16.53 14.39 2.86
N ASP A 15 16.63 13.36 3.70
CA ASP A 15 16.16 12.01 3.47
C ASP A 15 15.03 12.06 2.44
N ALA A 16 15.30 11.54 1.25
CA ALA A 16 14.32 11.47 0.19
C ALA A 16 13.08 10.81 0.80
N ALA A 17 12.01 11.60 0.99
CA ALA A 17 10.80 11.14 1.64
C ALA A 17 10.43 9.81 0.99
N LYS A 18 10.58 8.71 1.75
CA LYS A 18 10.36 7.34 1.29
C LYS A 18 9.03 7.39 0.56
N LYS A 19 9.05 7.32 -0.79
CA LYS A 19 7.86 7.55 -1.64
C LYS A 19 6.77 6.62 -1.11
N MET A 20 5.88 7.16 -0.27
CA MET A 20 4.84 6.36 0.36
C MET A 20 3.90 6.00 -0.77
N ARG A 21 3.88 4.73 -1.15
CA ARG A 21 3.05 4.27 -2.26
C ARG A 21 1.60 4.47 -1.86
N SER A 22 0.93 5.41 -2.53
CA SER A 22 -0.48 5.73 -2.28
C SER A 22 -1.40 4.57 -2.63
N SER A 23 -1.00 3.72 -3.58
CA SER A 23 -1.80 2.61 -4.10
C SER A 23 -1.00 1.30 -4.13
N PRO A 24 -1.54 0.19 -3.58
CA PRO A 24 -0.96 -1.13 -3.71
C PRO A 24 -0.98 -1.61 -5.17
N ASN A 25 0.17 -2.12 -5.65
CA ASN A 25 0.24 -2.80 -6.95
C ASN A 25 -0.38 -4.22 -6.86
N ILE A 26 -0.39 -4.99 -7.96
CA ILE A 26 -0.98 -6.34 -7.97
C ILE A 26 -0.31 -7.27 -6.95
N TYR A 27 1.02 -7.23 -6.85
CA TYR A 27 1.80 -8.03 -5.91
C TYR A 27 1.58 -7.62 -4.44
N ASP A 28 1.37 -6.33 -4.17
CA ASP A 28 1.03 -5.84 -2.84
C ASP A 28 -0.39 -6.30 -2.46
N ARG A 29 -1.32 -6.31 -3.42
CA ARG A 29 -2.69 -6.80 -3.23
C ARG A 29 -2.72 -8.28 -2.88
N THR A 30 -1.94 -9.13 -3.58
CA THR A 30 -1.88 -10.55 -3.24
C THR A 30 -1.38 -10.76 -1.81
N LYS A 31 -0.32 -10.04 -1.40
CA LYS A 31 0.14 -10.08 0.00
C LYS A 31 -0.90 -9.62 1.01
N ILE A 32 -1.67 -8.59 0.69
CA ILE A 32 -2.75 -8.09 1.54
C ILE A 32 -3.83 -9.16 1.70
N LEU A 33 -4.19 -9.85 0.62
CA LEU A 33 -5.19 -10.93 0.62
C LEU A 33 -4.68 -12.18 1.35
N ASP A 34 -3.43 -12.58 1.14
CA ASP A 34 -2.80 -13.69 1.86
C ASP A 34 -2.82 -13.45 3.38
N PHE A 35 -2.43 -12.24 3.79
CA PHE A 35 -2.50 -11.85 5.20
C PHE A 35 -3.94 -11.83 5.72
N TYR A 36 -4.89 -11.34 4.92
CA TYR A 36 -6.30 -11.33 5.27
C TYR A 36 -6.83 -12.74 5.54
N HIS A 37 -6.54 -13.71 4.68
CA HIS A 37 -6.96 -15.11 4.87
C HIS A 37 -6.26 -15.76 6.06
N ALA A 38 -4.96 -15.51 6.24
CA ALA A 38 -4.18 -16.06 7.36
C ALA A 38 -4.60 -15.51 8.74
N ASN A 39 -5.15 -14.29 8.80
CA ASN A 39 -5.56 -13.64 10.05
C ASN A 39 -7.08 -13.72 10.30
N GLY A 40 -7.73 -14.80 9.84
CA GLY A 40 -9.14 -15.05 10.11
C GLY A 40 -10.09 -14.09 9.39
N ARG A 41 -9.71 -13.60 8.20
CA ARG A 41 -10.54 -12.74 7.35
C ARG A 41 -10.97 -11.44 8.04
N ASN A 42 -10.07 -10.86 8.83
CA ASN A 42 -10.31 -9.60 9.51
C ASN A 42 -9.79 -8.40 8.70
N GLN A 43 -10.70 -7.68 8.05
CA GLN A 43 -10.38 -6.57 7.15
C GLN A 43 -9.77 -5.37 7.90
N THR A 44 -10.28 -5.06 9.10
CA THR A 44 -9.80 -3.95 9.92
C THR A 44 -8.36 -4.20 10.38
N ARG A 45 -8.09 -5.39 10.90
CA ARG A 45 -6.75 -5.80 11.33
C ARG A 45 -5.76 -5.80 10.17
N THR A 46 -6.19 -6.28 9.01
CA THR A 46 -5.39 -6.25 7.78
C THR A 46 -5.05 -4.81 7.39
N ALA A 47 -6.03 -3.91 7.34
CA ALA A 47 -5.79 -2.50 7.02
C ALA A 47 -4.82 -1.85 8.00
N THR A 48 -5.01 -2.04 9.31
CA THR A 48 -4.12 -1.48 10.35
C THR A 48 -2.68 -1.97 10.18
N TYR A 49 -2.47 -3.26 9.91
CA TYR A 49 -1.14 -3.82 9.69
C TYR A 49 -0.46 -3.16 8.48
N PHE A 50 -1.11 -3.14 7.32
CA PHE A 50 -0.52 -2.57 6.11
C PHE A 50 -0.39 -1.04 6.17
N LYS A 51 -1.21 -0.36 6.97
CA LYS A 51 -1.08 1.07 7.26
C LYS A 51 0.23 1.38 7.97
N ALA A 52 0.60 0.57 8.97
CA ALA A 52 1.89 0.66 9.65
C ALA A 52 3.06 0.21 8.76
N ASN A 53 2.82 -0.72 7.83
CA ASN A 53 3.86 -1.34 7.01
C ASN A 53 4.12 -0.67 5.65
N GLY A 54 3.72 0.61 5.49
CA GLY A 54 4.08 1.42 4.32
C GLY A 54 2.94 1.79 3.37
N PHE A 55 1.70 1.43 3.70
CA PHE A 55 0.50 1.85 2.95
C PHE A 55 -0.39 2.76 3.80
N PRO A 56 0.00 4.02 4.08
CA PRO A 56 -0.70 4.90 5.02
C PRO A 56 -2.17 5.17 4.64
N ASN A 57 -2.49 5.03 3.34
CA ASN A 57 -3.81 5.27 2.78
C ASN A 57 -4.68 4.00 2.67
N ILE A 58 -4.17 2.83 3.09
CA ILE A 58 -5.00 1.64 3.11
C ILE A 58 -6.05 1.74 4.22
N SER A 59 -7.30 1.50 3.84
CA SER A 59 -8.44 1.50 4.74
C SER A 59 -9.13 0.14 4.70
N GLN A 60 -9.97 -0.14 5.70
CA GLN A 60 -10.80 -1.34 5.70
C GLN A 60 -11.66 -1.44 4.43
N THR A 61 -12.19 -0.32 3.92
CA THR A 61 -12.93 -0.26 2.65
C THR A 61 -12.07 -0.67 1.46
N THR A 62 -10.80 -0.26 1.43
CA THR A 62 -9.86 -0.65 0.37
C THR A 62 -9.60 -2.15 0.39
N VAL A 63 -9.43 -2.75 1.58
CA VAL A 63 -9.29 -4.21 1.73
C VAL A 63 -10.57 -4.93 1.29
N SER A 64 -11.75 -4.44 1.69
CA SER A 64 -13.04 -5.01 1.25
C SER A 64 -13.17 -5.03 -0.28
N ARG A 65 -12.80 -3.95 -0.97
CA ARG A 65 -12.79 -3.91 -2.44
C ARG A 65 -11.82 -4.92 -3.06
N MET A 66 -10.67 -5.18 -2.42
CA MET A 66 -9.73 -6.20 -2.88
C MET A 66 -10.32 -7.59 -2.73
N VAL A 67 -10.99 -7.90 -1.62
CA VAL A 67 -11.66 -9.18 -1.38
C VAL A 67 -12.82 -9.41 -2.37
N VAL A 68 -13.60 -8.37 -2.67
CA VAL A 68 -14.66 -8.47 -3.69
C VAL A 68 -14.08 -8.77 -5.07
N ARG A 69 -12.96 -8.12 -5.42
CA ARG A 69 -12.25 -8.36 -6.69
C ARG A 69 -11.47 -9.67 -6.75
N GLU A 70 -11.18 -10.27 -5.59
CA GLU A 70 -10.53 -11.58 -5.49
C GLU A 70 -11.48 -12.71 -5.88
N ARG A 71 -12.80 -12.53 -5.71
CA ARG A 71 -13.76 -13.54 -6.16
C ARG A 71 -13.63 -13.74 -7.67
N PRO A 72 -13.44 -14.99 -8.15
CA PRO A 72 -13.49 -15.26 -9.56
C PRO A 72 -14.88 -14.91 -10.07
N VAL A 73 -14.94 -14.34 -11.27
CA VAL A 73 -16.14 -14.14 -12.06
C VAL A 73 -16.78 -15.52 -12.31
N ARG A 74 -17.50 -16.07 -11.34
CA ARG A 74 -18.28 -17.31 -11.44
C ARG A 74 -19.77 -16.99 -11.41
N TYR A 75 -20.17 -16.10 -12.31
CA TYR A 75 -21.55 -15.71 -12.59
C TYR A 75 -21.65 -15.28 -14.06
N VAL A 76 -21.12 -16.11 -14.96
CA VAL A 76 -21.32 -16.05 -16.43
C VAL A 76 -20.98 -17.45 -16.93
N ASP A 77 -21.83 -18.44 -16.68
CA ASP A 77 -21.89 -19.74 -17.38
C ASP A 77 -23.07 -20.60 -16.86
N ASP A 78 -24.23 -19.99 -16.58
CA ASP A 78 -25.47 -20.70 -16.23
C ASP A 78 -26.70 -20.06 -16.93
N GLU A 79 -26.60 -19.84 -18.24
CA GLU A 79 -27.77 -19.65 -19.12
C GLU A 79 -27.61 -20.49 -20.40
N ASP A 80 -27.56 -21.81 -20.24
CA ASP A 80 -27.96 -22.79 -21.24
C ASP A 80 -28.89 -23.79 -20.54
N ALA A 81 -30.20 -23.45 -20.48
CA ALA A 81 -31.29 -24.37 -20.15
C ALA A 81 -32.62 -23.86 -20.71
#